data_AF-A0A1I0TSS1-F1
#
_entry.id   AF-A0A1I0TSS1-F1
#
_cell.length_a   1.000
_cell.length_b   1.000
_cell.length_c   1.000
_cell.angle_alpha   90.00
_cell.angle_beta   90.00
_cell.angle_gamma   90.00
#
_symmetry.space_group_name_H-M   'P 1'
#
loop_
_entity.id
_entity.type
_entity.pdbx_description
1 polymer ?
#
loop_
_entity_poly.entity_id
_entity_poly.type
_entity_poly.pdbx_seq_one_letter_code
_entity_poly.pdbx_strand_id
1 'polypeptide(L)' 'MQEQIQQLIRNQEQEIERLLETKRNTEPTDELYAICEIVVLQKQKFITKLRELL' A
#
# COMPACT_ATOMS: atom_id res chain seq x y z
N MET A 1 -6.83 7.18 -19.76
CA MET A 1 -6.15 7.87 -18.65
C MET A 1 -6.83 7.62 -17.30
N GLN A 2 -8.11 7.97 -17.13
CA GLN A 2 -8.86 7.67 -15.89
C GLN A 2 -8.92 6.15 -15.58
N GLU A 3 -9.17 5.29 -16.56
CA GLU A 3 -9.14 3.82 -16.36
C GLU A 3 -7.77 3.28 -15.91
N GLN A 4 -6.68 3.87 -16.41
CA GLN A 4 -5.32 3.49 -16.01
C GLN A 4 -5.03 3.91 -14.56
N ILE A 5 -5.49 5.11 -14.16
CA ILE A 5 -5.37 5.59 -12.78
C ILE A 5 -6.18 4.70 -11.84
N GLN A 6 -7.41 4.34 -12.22
CA GLN A 6 -8.24 3.42 -11.44
C GLN A 6 -7.61 2.02 -11.31
N GLN A 7 -7.03 1.49 -12.39
CA GLN A 7 -6.32 0.21 -12.33
C GLN A 7 -5.09 0.29 -11.42
N LEU A 8 -4.35 1.40 -11.47
CA LEU A 8 -3.20 1.62 -10.60
C LEU A 8 -3.61 1.69 -9.13
N ILE A 9 -4.71 2.37 -8.81
CA ILE A 9 -5.26 2.41 -7.44
C ILE A 9 -5.58 0.99 -6.96
N ARG A 10 -6.30 0.18 -7.76
CA ARG A 10 -6.63 -1.21 -7.40
C ARG A 10 -5.38 -2.06 -7.14
N ASN A 11 -4.34 -1.91 -7.97
CA ASN A 11 -3.07 -2.62 -7.78
C ASN A 11 -2.40 -2.21 -6.47
N GLN A 12 -2.38 -0.92 -6.13
CA GLN A 12 -1.81 -0.43 -4.87
C GLN A 12 -2.60 -0.91 -3.65
N GLU A 13 -3.93 -1.00 -3.74
CA GLU A 13 -4.78 -1.55 -2.68
C GLU A 13 -4.50 -3.04 -2.42
N GLN A 14 -4.37 -3.85 -3.48
CA GLN A 14 -3.98 -5.26 -3.36
C GLN A 14 -2.58 -5.44 -2.77
N GLU A 15 -1.63 -4.58 -3.12
CA GLU A 15 -0.27 -4.62 -2.54
C GLU A 15 -0.29 -4.25 -1.05
N ILE A 16 -1.12 -3.29 -0.63
CA ILE A 16 -1.31 -2.96 0.78
C ILE A 16 -1.85 -4.17 1.55
N GLU A 17 -2.86 -4.87 1.02
CA GLU A 17 -3.42 -6.06 1.68
C GLU A 17 -2.35 -7.14 1.92
N ARG A 18 -1.50 -7.41 0.91
CA ARG A 18 -0.38 -8.36 1.04
C ARG A 18 0.64 -7.91 2.08
N LEU A 19 1.01 -6.63 2.09
CA LEU A 19 1.95 -6.09 3.09
C LEU A 19 1.40 -6.15 4.50
N LEU A 20 0.10 -5.91 4.68
CA LEU A 20 -0.56 -6.04 5.97
C LEU A 20 -0.62 -7.50 6.44
N GLU A 21 -0.82 -8.45 5.51
CA GLU A 21 -0.73 -9.88 5.81
C GLU A 21 0.69 -10.29 6.20
N THR A 22 1.71 -9.87 5.44
CA THR A 22 3.12 -10.08 5.80
C THR A 22 3.43 -9.53 7.18
N LYS A 23 3.01 -8.30 7.46
CA LYS A 23 3.20 -7.66 8.77
C LYS A 23 2.55 -8.45 9.91
N ARG A 24 1.32 -8.94 9.72
CA ARG A 24 0.61 -9.76 10.74
C ARG A 24 1.34 -11.05 11.08
N ASN A 25 2.09 -11.60 10.13
CA ASN A 25 2.86 -12.84 10.29
C ASN A 25 4.34 -12.59 10.65
N THR A 26 4.72 -11.33 10.90
CA THR A 26 6.09 -10.93 11.22
C THR A 26 6.15 -10.46 12.67
N GLU A 27 7.20 -10.85 13.40
CA GLU A 27 7.43 -10.40 14.78
C GLU A 27 7.60 -8.88 14.83
N PRO A 28 6.99 -8.16 15.80
CA PRO A 28 7.11 -6.70 15.90
C PRO A 28 8.54 -6.17 16.08
N THR A 29 9.46 -7.02 16.55
CA THR A 29 10.88 -6.69 16.70
C THR A 29 11.69 -6.88 15.42
N ASP A 30 11.12 -7.52 14.40
CA ASP A 30 11.75 -7.71 13.10
C ASP A 30 11.67 -6.40 12.30
N GLU A 31 12.76 -6.06 11.61
CA GLU A 31 12.85 -4.87 10.76
C GLU A 31 11.76 -4.88 9.67
N LEU A 32 11.40 -6.06 9.17
CA LEU A 32 10.35 -6.22 8.16
C LEU A 32 8.99 -5.73 8.65
N TYR A 33 8.67 -5.85 9.94
CA TYR A 33 7.42 -5.33 10.51
C TYR A 33 7.33 -3.81 10.33
N ALA A 34 8.40 -3.09 10.70
CA ALA A 34 8.48 -1.64 10.59
C ALA A 34 8.52 -1.19 9.11
N ILE A 35 9.24 -1.92 8.26
CA ILE A 35 9.26 -1.66 6.81
C ILE A 35 7.85 -1.79 6.23
N CYS A 36 7.09 -2.84 6.57
CA CYS A 36 5.72 -3.00 6.10
C CYS A 36 4.82 -1.81 6.50
N GLU A 37 4.95 -1.28 7.72
CA GLU A 37 4.20 -0.08 8.14
C GLU A 37 4.53 1.15 7.29
N ILE A 38 5.82 1.42 7.10
CA ILE A 38 6.29 2.57 6.32
C ILE A 38 5.76 2.47 4.89
N VAL A 39 5.90 1.31 4.26
CA VAL A 39 5.49 1.10 2.87
C VAL A 39 3.97 1.24 2.72
N VAL A 40 3.17 0.65 3.63
CA VAL A 40 1.70 0.81 3.61
C VAL A 40 1.30 2.28 3.69
N LEU A 41 1.90 3.05 4.59
CA LEU A 41 1.62 4.49 4.73
C LEU A 41 1.96 5.28 3.46
N GLN A 42 3.09 4.99 2.82
CA GLN A 42 3.47 5.67 1.57
C GLN A 42 2.53 5.30 0.42
N LYS A 43 2.11 4.03 0.32
CA LYS A 43 1.13 3.58 -0.68
C LYS A 43 -0.22 4.24 -0.49
N GLN A 44 -0.71 4.37 0.75
CA GLN A 44 -1.95 5.08 1.04
C GLN A 44 -1.88 6.56 0.63
N LYS A 45 -0.76 7.25 0.92
CA LYS A 45 -0.53 8.63 0.46
C LYS A 45 -0.54 8.73 -1.06
N PHE A 46 0.09 7.77 -1.75
CA PHE A 46 0.12 7.73 -3.20
C PHE A 46 -1.28 7.51 -3.80
N ILE A 47 -2.08 6.58 -3.25
CA ILE A 47 -3.48 6.37 -3.64
C ILE A 47 -4.29 7.67 -3.49
N THR A 48 -4.14 8.40 -2.39
CA THR A 48 -4.79 9.70 -2.21
C THR A 48 -4.44 10.67 -3.34
N LYS A 49 -3.16 10.76 -3.71
CA LYS A 49 -2.72 11.59 -4.85
C LYS A 49 -3.26 11.12 -6.20
N LEU A 50 -3.38 9.81 -6.42
CA LEU A 50 -4.01 9.29 -7.63
C LEU A 50 -5.50 9.60 -7.69
N ARG A 51 -6.20 9.55 -6.56
CA ARG A 51 -7.63 9.90 -6.47
C ARG A 51 -7.90 11.39 -6.72
N GLU A 52 -6.95 12.27 -6.40
CA GLU A 52 -7.02 13.71 -6.75
C GLU A 52 -6.97 13.96 -8.28
N LEU A 53 -6.53 12.97 -9.09
CA LEU A 53 -6.40 13.08 -10.55
C LEU A 53 -7.58 12.46 -11.32
N LEU A 54 -8.56 11.88 -10.63
CA LEU A 54 -9.76 11.27 -11.24
C LEU A 54 -10.90 12.27 -11.35
#